data_AF-A0A2P4XR52-F1
#
_entry.id   AF-A0A2P4XR52-F1
#
_cell.length_a   1.000
_cell.length_b   1.000
_cell.length_c   1.000
_cell.angle_alpha   90.00
_cell.angle_beta   90.00
_cell.angle_gamma   90.00
#
_symmetry.space_group_name_H-M   'P 1'
#
loop_
_entity.id
_entity.type
_entity.pdbx_description
1 polymer ?
#
loop_
_entity_poly.entity_id
_entity_poly.type
_entity_poly.pdbx_seq_one_letter_code
_entity_poly.pdbx_strand_id
1 'polypeptide(L)' 'MSETKALWAPVKWAQRKEALYVTVDLPDVKDEKVTLNSKNLTFQGTSNGQLYEVKLDFFKEVDVESKDSIKRDIFSF' A
#
# COMPACT_ATOMS: atom_id res chain seq x y z
N MET A 1 15.99 -19.59 -13.83
CA MET A 1 14.75 -18.81 -13.80
C MET A 1 14.61 -18.29 -12.38
N SER A 2 15.11 -17.08 -12.10
CA SER A 2 15.04 -16.52 -10.75
C SER A 2 13.62 -16.00 -10.55
N GLU A 3 12.79 -16.71 -9.79
CA GLU A 3 11.57 -16.14 -9.23
C GLU A 3 11.99 -14.97 -8.34
N THR A 4 11.81 -13.74 -8.82
CA THR A 4 11.88 -12.55 -7.97
C THR A 4 10.69 -12.62 -7.03
N LYS A 5 10.87 -13.38 -5.94
CA LYS A 5 9.83 -13.61 -4.93
C LYS A 5 9.53 -12.28 -4.26
N ALA A 6 8.41 -11.67 -4.64
CA ALA A 6 7.89 -10.49 -3.97
C ALA A 6 7.67 -10.85 -2.50
N LEU A 7 8.26 -10.07 -1.60
CA LEU A 7 8.09 -10.23 -0.18
C LEU A 7 6.82 -9.52 0.27
N TRP A 8 6.15 -10.10 1.26
CA TRP A 8 5.02 -9.45 1.90
C TRP A 8 5.55 -8.36 2.84
N ALA A 9 5.12 -7.13 2.62
CA ALA A 9 5.49 -6.01 3.48
C ALA A 9 4.74 -6.07 4.82
N PRO A 10 5.31 -5.57 5.92
CA PRO A 10 4.54 -5.32 7.13
C PRO A 10 3.48 -4.25 6.84
N VAL A 11 2.20 -4.63 6.91
CA VAL A 11 1.09 -3.73 6.62
C VAL A 11 0.24 -3.58 7.87
N LYS A 12 0.02 -2.33 8.27
CA LYS A 12 -0.91 -1.94 9.33
C LYS A 12 -2.14 -1.35 8.67
N TRP A 13 -3.32 -1.73 9.12
CA TRP A 13 -4.57 -1.16 8.64
C TRP A 13 -5.43 -0.74 9.81
N ALA A 14 -6.20 0.33 9.60
CA ALA A 14 -7.13 0.86 10.58
C ALA A 14 -8.39 1.36 9.88
N GLN A 15 -9.54 0.91 10.35
CA GLN A 15 -10.85 1.31 9.85
C GLN A 15 -11.49 2.32 10.82
N ARG A 16 -11.92 3.47 10.31
CA ARG A 16 -12.83 4.39 11.00
C ARG A 16 -14.22 4.30 10.36
N LYS A 17 -15.21 4.99 10.95
CA LYS A 17 -16.59 5.01 10.41
C LYS A 17 -16.67 5.54 8.97
N GLU A 18 -15.74 6.40 8.57
CA GLU A 18 -15.80 7.16 7.32
C GLU A 18 -14.60 6.90 6.39
N ALA A 19 -13.56 6.20 6.85
CA ALA A 19 -12.33 5.99 6.07
C ALA A 19 -11.57 4.72 6.48
N LEU A 20 -10.83 4.14 5.53
CA LEU A 20 -9.89 3.05 5.74
C LEU A 20 -8.46 3.57 5.55
N TYR A 21 -7.63 3.40 6.57
CA TYR A 21 -6.21 3.76 6.53
C TYR A 21 -5.39 2.48 6.35
N VAL A 22 -4.51 2.49 5.35
CA VAL A 22 -3.55 1.40 5.09
C VAL A 22 -2.16 2.01 5.13
N THR A 23 -1.30 1.48 6.00
CA THR A 23 0.07 1.92 6.21
C THR A 23 1.01 0.76 5.91
N VAL A 24 1.90 0.94 4.95
CA VAL A 24 2.93 -0.03 4.60
C VAL A 24 4.22 0.40 5.29
N ASP A 25 4.66 -0.37 6.29
CA ASP A 25 5.81 -0.06 7.14
C ASP A 25 7.06 -0.70 6.54
N LEU A 26 7.68 0.01 5.59
CA LEU A 26 8.90 -0.42 4.92
C LEU A 26 9.97 0.67 5.00
N PRO A 27 11.20 0.34 5.45
CA PRO A 27 12.31 1.28 5.44
C PRO A 27 12.84 1.48 4.01
N ASP A 28 13.23 2.71 3.66
CA ASP A 28 13.90 3.03 2.39
C ASP A 28 13.22 2.47 1.13
N VAL A 29 11.88 2.61 1.06
CA VAL A 29 11.12 2.25 -0.14
C VAL A 29 11.51 3.14 -1.31
N LYS A 30 11.77 2.49 -2.44
CA LYS A 30 12.02 3.10 -3.76
C LYS A 30 10.99 2.56 -4.74
N ASP A 31 10.67 3.37 -5.75
CA ASP A 31 9.72 3.00 -6.81
C ASP A 31 8.36 2.54 -6.26
N GLU A 32 7.84 3.29 -5.28
CA GLU A 32 6.49 3.04 -4.76
C GLU A 32 5.43 3.26 -5.84
N LYS A 33 4.59 2.25 -6.03
CA LYS A 33 3.46 2.27 -6.94
C LYS A 33 2.24 1.81 -6.17
N VAL A 34 1.34 2.76 -5.92
CA VAL A 34 0.06 2.49 -5.27
C VAL A 34 -1.04 2.61 -6.31
N THR A 35 -1.76 1.52 -6.51
CA THR A 35 -2.93 1.43 -7.39
C THR A 35 -4.14 1.18 -6.50
N LEU A 36 -4.97 2.21 -6.34
CA LEU A 36 -6.26 2.09 -5.67
C LEU A 36 -7.35 1.90 -6.73
N ASN A 37 -8.12 0.82 -6.60
CA ASN A 37 -9.33 0.56 -7.37
C ASN A 37 -10.52 0.48 -6.40
N SER A 38 -11.75 0.59 -6.91
CA SER A 38 -12.94 0.56 -6.05
C SER A 38 -13.09 -0.73 -5.25
N LYS A 39 -12.49 -1.83 -5.70
CA LYS A 39 -12.59 -3.15 -5.06
C LYS A 39 -11.28 -3.67 -4.50
N ASN A 40 -10.15 -3.04 -4.81
CA ASN A 40 -8.86 -3.50 -4.31
C ASN A 40 -7.82 -2.38 -4.25
N LEU A 41 -6.87 -2.52 -3.36
CA LEU A 41 -5.66 -1.71 -3.26
C LEU A 41 -4.47 -2.62 -3.54
N THR A 42 -3.61 -2.17 -4.45
CA THR A 42 -2.35 -2.84 -4.75
C THR A 42 -1.22 -1.85 -4.51
N PHE A 43 -0.28 -2.24 -3.66
CA PHE A 43 0.95 -1.50 -3.40
C PHE A 43 2.13 -2.34 -3.87
N GLN A 44 3.05 -1.72 -4.59
CA GLN A 44 4.33 -2.30 -4.97
C GLN A 44 5.44 -1.31 -4.61
N GLY A 45 6.55 -1.80 -4.09
CA GLY A 45 7.70 -0.96 -3.78
C GLY A 45 8.94 -1.80 -3.58
N THR A 46 10.12 -1.23 -3.78
CA THR A 46 11.40 -1.91 -3.59
C THR A 46 12.08 -1.37 -2.35
N SER A 47 12.36 -2.21 -1.35
CA SER A 47 13.12 -1.82 -0.16
C SER A 47 14.35 -2.70 -0.04
N ASN A 48 15.51 -2.09 0.22
CA ASN A 48 16.79 -2.80 0.39
C ASN A 48 17.12 -3.81 -0.73
N GLY A 49 16.70 -3.52 -1.97
CA GLY A 49 16.91 -4.40 -3.14
C GLY A 49 15.94 -5.59 -3.23
N GLN A 50 14.94 -5.66 -2.34
CA GLN A 50 13.86 -6.64 -2.38
C GLN A 50 12.57 -5.98 -2.85
N LEU A 51 11.88 -6.65 -3.77
CA LEU A 51 10.55 -6.24 -4.22
C LEU A 51 9.53 -6.63 -3.15
N TYR A 52 8.71 -5.67 -2.76
CA TYR A 52 7.58 -5.86 -1.87
C TYR A 52 6.29 -5.61 -2.63
N GLU A 53 5.33 -6.49 -2.41
CA GLU A 53 3.99 -6.37 -2.98
C GLU A 53 2.95 -6.63 -1.90
N VAL A 54 1.91 -5.79 -1.91
CA VAL A 54 0.76 -5.90 -1.02
C VAL A 54 -0.48 -5.77 -1.88
N LYS A 55 -1.37 -6.75 -1.77
CA LYS A 55 -2.68 -6.71 -2.40
C LYS A 55 -3.75 -6.87 -1.33
N LEU A 56 -4.67 -5.93 -1.29
CA LEU A 56 -5.81 -5.87 -0.37
C LEU A 56 -7.09 -5.80 -1.19
N ASP A 57 -7.91 -6.84 -1.11
CA ASP A 57 -9.24 -6.84 -1.72
C ASP A 57 -10.25 -6.29 -0.70
N PHE A 58 -11.00 -5.27 -1.10
CA PHE A 58 -12.00 -4.62 -0.26
C PHE A 58 -13.32 -5.39 -0.28
N PHE A 59 -13.92 -5.56 0.90
CA PHE A 59 -15.24 -6.18 1.05
C PHE A 59 -16.40 -5.29 0.58
N LYS A 60 -16.19 -3.98 0.55
CA LYS A 60 -17.14 -2.97 0.06
C LYS A 60 -16.45 -2.05 -0.94
N GLU A 61 -17.24 -1.48 -1.83
CA GLU A 61 -16.73 -0.52 -2.80
C GLU A 61 -16.22 0.74 -2.07
N VAL A 62 -15.00 1.14 -2.42
CA VAL A 62 -14.31 2.32 -1.87
C VAL A 62 -14.30 3.41 -2.95
N ASP A 63 -14.58 4.64 -2.54
CA ASP A 63 -14.51 5.82 -3.41
C ASP A 63 -13.05 6.17 -3.72
N VAL A 64 -12.64 5.95 -4.99
CA VAL A 64 -11.27 6.20 -5.49
C VAL A 64 -11.06 7.67 -5.90
N GLU A 65 -12.15 8.42 -6.09
CA GLU A 65 -12.12 9.78 -6.65
C GLU A 65 -11.66 10.86 -5.63
N SER A 66 -11.52 10.48 -4.35
CA SER A 66 -11.09 11.42 -3.32
C SER A 66 -9.60 11.78 -3.48
N LYS A 67 -9.32 13.06 -3.70
CA LYS A 67 -8.00 13.70 -3.86
C LYS A 67 -7.01 13.48 -2.70
N ASP A 68 -7.47 12.87 -1.61
CA ASP A 68 -6.75 12.59 -0.37
C ASP A 68 -6.34 11.10 -0.23
N SER A 69 -6.73 10.24 -1.19
CA SER A 69 -6.63 8.77 -1.06
C SER A 69 -5.21 8.23 -0.98
N ILE A 70 -4.21 9.00 -1.41
CA ILE A 70 -2.78 8.62 -1.31
C ILE A 70 -2.03 9.83 -0.75
N LYS A 71 -1.93 9.94 0.57
CA LYS A 71 -1.03 10.89 1.23
C LYS A 71 0.29 10.21 1.59
N ARG A 72 1.38 10.72 1.01
CA ARG A 72 2.74 10.39 1.43
C ARG A 72 3.08 11.22 2.66
N ASP A 73 2.57 10.81 3.82
CA ASP A 73 3.06 11.34 5.08
C ASP A 73 4.37 10.63 5.41
N ILE A 74 5.48 11.28 5.06
CA ILE A 74 6.78 10.96 5.64
C ILE A 74 6.69 11.39 7.10
N PHE A 75 6.42 10.45 8.01
CA PHE A 75 6.57 10.69 9.44
C PHE A 75 8.05 10.94 9.73
N SER A 76 8.47 12.20 9.59
CA SER A 76 9.69 12.68 10.22
C SER A 76 9.40 12.75 11.71
N PHE A 77 9.93 11.79 12.46
CA PHE A 77 10.15 11.95 13.89
C PHE A 77 11.27 12.97 14.13
#